data_AF-A0A496V0D8-F1
#
_entry.id   AF-A0A496V0D8-F1
#
_cell.length_a   1.000
_cell.length_b   1.000
_cell.length_c   1.000
_cell.angle_alpha   90.00
_cell.angle_beta   90.00
_cell.angle_gamma   90.00
#
_symmetry.space_group_name_H-M   'P 1'
#
loop_
_entity.id
_entity.type
_entity.pdbx_description
1 polymer ?
#
loop_
_entity_poly.entity_id
_entity_poly.type
_entity_poly.pdbx_seq_one_letter_code
_entity_poly.pdbx_strand_id
1 'polypeptide(L)'
;MLNFDLMDSVAGRQVYEMGGIEIARENILEALDERFGVVPNDMIKQIRTLSMREHLKQLHRQAIRCPDIETFKEMLSKAVPSSKPQNH
;
A
#
# COMPACT_ATOMS: atom_id res chain seq x y z
N MET A 1 -1.59 -26.90 -30.28
CA MET A 1 -2.23 -25.87 -29.43
C MET A 1 -1.14 -25.30 -28.54
N LEU A 2 -0.73 -24.05 -28.75
CA LEU A 2 0.26 -23.41 -27.88
C LEU A 2 -0.46 -23.06 -26.58
N ASN A 3 -0.15 -23.79 -25.50
CA ASN A 3 -0.50 -23.35 -24.15
C ASN A 3 0.43 -22.17 -23.84
N PHE A 4 0.00 -20.96 -24.20
CA PHE A 4 0.69 -19.75 -23.78
C PHE A 4 0.41 -19.60 -22.29
N ASP A 5 1.35 -20.05 -21.45
CA ASP A 5 1.27 -19.78 -20.03
C ASP A 5 1.45 -18.28 -19.82
N LEU A 6 0.32 -17.60 -19.59
CA LEU A 6 0.30 -16.16 -19.38
C LEU A 6 1.21 -15.79 -18.21
N MET A 7 1.35 -16.62 -17.17
CA MET A 7 2.21 -16.36 -16.02
C MET A 7 3.70 -16.37 -16.37
N ASP A 8 4.12 -17.17 -17.35
CA ASP A 8 5.51 -17.21 -17.81
C ASP A 8 5.87 -16.01 -18.69
N SER A 9 4.86 -15.26 -19.16
CA SER A 9 5.06 -14.01 -19.88
C SER A 9 5.38 -12.84 -18.93
N VAL A 10 6.12 -11.86 -19.43
CA VAL A 10 6.38 -10.60 -18.71
C VAL A 10 5.07 -9.90 -18.35
N ALA A 11 4.07 -9.94 -19.25
CA ALA A 11 2.76 -9.34 -19.02
C ALA A 11 2.01 -10.01 -17.87
N GLY A 12 1.98 -11.34 -17.80
CA GLY A 12 1.30 -12.04 -16.70
C GLY A 12 1.99 -11.83 -15.35
N ARG A 13 3.34 -11.79 -15.32
CA ARG A 13 4.07 -11.41 -14.09
C ARG A 13 3.71 -10.00 -13.62
N GLN A 14 3.64 -9.03 -14.54
CA GLN A 14 3.25 -7.66 -14.20
C GLN A 14 1.81 -7.59 -13.66
N VAL A 15 0.86 -8.28 -14.30
CA VAL A 15 -0.54 -8.33 -13.82
C VAL A 15 -0.61 -8.93 -12.43
N TYR A 16 0.11 -10.03 -12.18
CA TYR A 16 0.17 -10.66 -10.88
C TYR A 16 0.79 -9.73 -9.81
N GLU A 17 1.87 -9.03 -10.14
CA GLU A 17 2.51 -8.06 -9.25
C GLU A 17 1.58 -6.88 -8.92
N MET A 18 0.90 -6.32 -9.92
CA MET A 18 -0.07 -5.24 -9.74
C MET A 18 -1.24 -5.69 -8.84
N GLY A 19 -1.80 -6.88 -9.08
CA GLY A 19 -2.84 -7.44 -8.21
C GLY A 19 -2.35 -7.61 -6.77
N GLY A 20 -1.11 -8.07 -6.59
CA GLY A 20 -0.50 -8.18 -5.26
C GLY A 20 -0.28 -6.84 -4.56
N ILE A 21 -0.07 -5.75 -5.29
CA ILE A 21 0.05 -4.39 -4.76
C ILE A 21 -1.32 -3.88 -4.31
N GLU A 22 -2.36 -4.02 -5.13
CA GLU A 22 -3.70 -3.57 -4.77
C GLU A 22 -4.25 -4.32 -3.54
N ILE A 23 -4.11 -5.65 -3.52
CA ILE A 23 -4.50 -6.46 -2.35
C ILE A 23 -3.76 -6.00 -1.08
N ALA A 24 -2.46 -5.69 -1.19
CA ALA A 24 -1.70 -5.23 -0.04
C ALA A 24 -2.16 -3.85 0.45
N ARG A 25 -2.61 -2.96 -0.44
CA ARG A 25 -3.21 -1.67 -0.06
C ARG A 25 -4.58 -1.85 0.60
N GLU A 26 -5.42 -2.72 0.03
CA GLU A 26 -6.74 -3.04 0.58
C GLU A 26 -6.63 -3.59 2.00
N ASN A 27 -5.73 -4.55 2.23
CA ASN A 27 -5.49 -5.11 3.56
C ASN A 27 -5.08 -4.05 4.60
N ILE A 28 -4.31 -3.04 4.20
CA ILE A 28 -3.95 -1.92 5.10
C ILE A 28 -5.20 -1.11 5.45
N LEU A 29 -6.00 -0.76 4.44
CA LEU A 29 -7.21 0.05 4.64
C LEU A 29 -8.24 -0.69 5.49
N GLU A 30 -8.45 -1.98 5.24
CA GLU A 30 -9.33 -2.84 6.03
C GLU A 30 -8.86 -2.94 7.48
N ALA A 31 -7.55 -3.15 7.71
CA ALA A 31 -7.01 -3.20 9.07
C ALA A 31 -7.17 -1.86 9.82
N LEU A 32 -7.05 -0.72 9.13
CA LEU A 32 -7.28 0.59 9.73
C LEU A 32 -8.76 0.84 10.03
N ASP A 33 -9.65 0.47 9.10
CA ASP A 33 -11.10 0.62 9.25
C ASP A 33 -11.64 -0.22 10.41
N GLU A 34 -11.20 -1.48 10.51
CA GLU A 34 -11.58 -2.39 11.60
C GLU A 34 -11.12 -1.87 12.98
N ARG A 35 -9.92 -1.30 13.06
CA ARG A 35 -9.32 -0.89 14.34
C ARG A 35 -9.73 0.50 14.80
N PHE A 36 -9.87 1.43 13.86
CA PHE A 36 -10.02 2.86 14.16
C PHE A 36 -11.28 3.47 13.55
N GLY A 37 -12.05 2.71 12.76
CA GLY A 37 -13.17 3.21 11.98
C GLY A 37 -12.71 3.96 10.72
N VAL A 38 -13.62 4.79 10.21
CA VAL A 38 -13.48 5.46 8.90
C VAL A 38 -12.09 6.05 8.68
N VAL A 39 -11.38 5.50 7.69
CA VAL A 39 -10.03 5.96 7.33
C VAL A 39 -10.08 7.31 6.61
N PRO A 40 -9.30 8.32 7.05
CA PRO A 40 -9.23 9.62 6.39
C PRO A 40 -8.82 9.54 4.91
N ASN A 41 -9.50 10.32 4.05
CA ASN A 41 -9.29 10.31 2.60
C ASN A 41 -7.85 10.66 2.17
N ASP A 42 -7.16 11.52 2.92
CA ASP A 42 -5.75 11.86 2.70
C ASP A 42 -4.84 10.65 2.90
N MET A 43 -5.11 9.83 3.92
CA MET A 43 -4.39 8.58 4.17
C MET A 43 -4.66 7.54 3.08
N ILE A 44 -5.93 7.41 2.65
CA ILE A 44 -6.29 6.51 1.54
C ILE A 44 -5.49 6.88 0.28
N LYS A 45 -5.43 8.17 -0.06
CA LYS A 45 -4.67 8.66 -1.21
C LYS A 45 -3.18 8.33 -1.07
N GLN A 46 -2.59 8.58 0.10
CA GLN A 46 -1.17 8.28 0.36
C GLN A 46 -0.86 6.78 0.26
N ILE A 47 -1.71 5.91 0.81
CA ILE A 47 -1.51 4.45 0.72
C ILE A 47 -1.58 3.99 -0.75
N ARG A 48 -2.49 4.57 -1.54
CA ARG A 48 -2.65 4.25 -2.97
C ARG A 48 -1.47 4.71 -3.85
N THR A 49 -0.63 5.64 -3.40
CA THR A 49 0.58 6.01 -4.17
C THR A 49 1.74 5.03 -3.97
N LEU A 50 1.70 4.18 -2.93
CA LEU A 50 2.77 3.23 -2.63
C LEU A 50 2.71 2.03 -3.58
N SER A 51 3.74 1.82 -4.40
CA SER A 51 3.85 0.69 -5.33
C SER A 51 4.83 -0.39 -4.88
N MET A 52 5.61 -0.14 -3.82
CA MET A 52 6.59 -1.11 -3.33
C MET A 52 5.93 -2.10 -2.36
N ARG A 53 5.77 -3.35 -2.82
CA ARG A 53 5.10 -4.43 -2.06
C ARG A 53 5.69 -4.66 -0.67
N GLU A 54 7.00 -4.56 -0.51
CA GLU A 54 7.64 -4.73 0.80
C GLU A 54 7.29 -3.60 1.78
N HIS A 55 7.19 -2.36 1.30
CA HIS A 55 6.73 -1.24 2.13
C HIS A 55 5.26 -1.44 2.55
N LEU A 56 4.41 -1.89 1.63
CA LEU A 56 3.00 -2.19 1.93
C LEU A 56 2.87 -3.31 2.98
N LYS A 57 3.66 -4.39 2.88
CA LYS A 57 3.66 -5.45 3.91
C LYS A 57 4.08 -4.94 5.28
N GLN A 58 5.11 -4.10 5.33
CA GLN A 58 5.55 -3.50 6.60
C GLN A 58 4.46 -2.58 7.17
N LEU A 59 3.87 -1.74 6.32
CA LEU A 59 2.81 -0.83 6.70
C LEU A 59 1.57 -1.57 7.19
N HIS A 60 1.20 -2.69 6.56
CA HIS A 60 0.11 -3.56 7.03
C HIS A 60 0.37 -4.10 8.44
N ARG A 61 1.60 -4.56 8.74
CA ARG A 61 1.96 -4.98 10.10
C ARG A 61 1.84 -3.82 11.10
N GLN A 62 2.17 -2.60 10.70
CA GLN A 62 2.01 -1.42 11.54
C GLN A 62 0.54 -1.05 11.73
N ALA A 63 -0.29 -1.17 10.69
CA ALA A 63 -1.73 -0.94 10.78
C ALA A 63 -2.39 -1.85 11.81
N ILE A 64 -1.87 -3.06 12.03
CA ILE A 64 -2.34 -4.00 13.06
C ILE A 64 -1.81 -3.67 14.46
N ARG A 65 -0.63 -3.06 14.57
CA ARG A 65 0.12 -2.94 15.85
C ARG A 65 0.13 -1.54 16.46
N CYS A 66 -0.06 -0.49 15.66
CA CYS A 66 0.02 0.88 16.15
C CYS A 66 -1.06 1.14 17.21
N PRO A 67 -0.79 1.98 18.23
CA PRO A 67 -1.76 2.24 19.29
C PRO A 67 -3.00 3.00 18.80
N ASP A 68 -2.83 3.87 17.81
CA ASP A 68 -3.87 4.75 17.29
C ASP A 68 -3.59 5.15 15.83
N ILE A 69 -4.57 5.81 15.22
CA ILE A 69 -4.54 6.24 13.81
C ILE A 69 -3.55 7.38 13.56
N GLU A 70 -3.31 8.26 14.54
CA GLU A 70 -2.37 9.37 14.40
C GLU A 70 -0.93 8.85 14.35
N THR A 71 -0.59 7.89 15.21
CA THR A 71 0.70 7.19 15.20
C THR A 71 0.94 6.51 13.85
N PHE A 72 -0.10 5.88 13.27
CA PHE A 72 0.01 5.30 11.95
C PHE A 72 0.21 6.37 10.86
N LYS A 73 -0.51 7.48 10.93
CA LYS A 73 -0.40 8.60 9.99
C LYS A 73 1.02 9.17 9.97
N GLU A 74 1.66 9.30 11.13
CA GLU A 74 3.07 9.69 11.21
C GLU A 74 3.99 8.69 10.50
N MET A 75 3.78 7.38 10.69
CA MET A 75 4.56 6.35 9.99
C MET A 75 4.36 6.41 8.48
N LEU A 76 3.12 6.59 8.03
CA LEU A 76 2.77 6.74 6.62
C LEU A 76 3.47 7.94 5.98
N SER A 77 3.52 9.08 6.68
CA SER A 77 4.21 10.29 6.19
C SER A 77 5.72 10.10 5.99
N LYS A 78 6.34 9.19 6.74
CA LYS A 78 7.76 8.82 6.61
C LYS A 78 8.01 7.82 5.48
N ALA A 79 7.01 6.99 5.18
CA ALA A 79 7.07 5.96 4.14
C ALA A 79 6.82 6.50 2.73
N VAL A 80 6.04 7.59 2.61
CA VAL A 80 5.89 8.32 1.37
C VAL A 80 7.10 9.24 1.19
N PRO A 81 7.89 9.12 0.10
CA PRO A 81 8.89 10.13 -0.20
C PRO A 81 8.15 11.46 -0.41
N SER A 82 8.31 12.36 0.56
CA SER A 82 7.79 13.72 0.49
C SER A 82 8.31 14.37 -0.78
N SER A 83 7.48 14.46 -1.81
CA SER A 83 7.64 15.44 -2.88
C SER A 83 7.39 16.83 -2.29
N LYS A 84 8.32 17.33 -1.49
CA LYS A 84 8.43 18.77 -1.21
C LYS A 84 9.15 19.37 -2.41
N PRO A 85 8.61 20.39 -3.09
CA PRO A 85 9.45 21.22 -3.94
C PRO A 85 10.48 21.87 -3.00
N GLN A 86 11.75 21.52 -3.18
CA GLN A 86 12.85 22.30 -2.66
C GLN A 86 12.84 23.62 -3.42
N ASN A 87 12.13 24.62 -2.89
CA ASN A 87 12.27 25.99 -3.36
C ASN A 87 13.64 26.48 -2.88
N HIS A 88 14.53 26.68 -3.85
CA HIS A 88 15.81 27.35 -3.70
C HIS A 88 15.64 28.87 -3.87
#